data_AF-A0AAD9ZTA6-F1
#
_entry.id   AF-A0AAD9ZTA6-F1
#
_cell.length_a   1.000
_cell.length_b   1.000
_cell.length_c   1.000
_cell.angle_alpha   90.00
_cell.angle_beta   90.00
_cell.angle_gamma   90.00
#
_symmetry.space_group_name_H-M   'P 1'
#
loop_
_entity.id
_entity.type
_entity.pdbx_description
1 polymer ?
#
loop_
_entity_poly.entity_id
_entity_poly.type
_entity_poly.pdbx_seq_one_letter_code
_entity_poly.pdbx_strand_id
1 'polypeptide(L)'
;MARYDRRVCLEAVCEGNAAVGVRCSDIVVLGVEKKSTAKLQDSRMVRKIVSLDNHVALACAGLRAADARVLINIARIECQSHRLTVEDHVTIEYITRYIAGLQQKYTQWWCETIWSFNLDCWF
;
A
#
# COMPACT_ATOMS: atom_id res chain seq x y z
N MET A 1 13.86 11.08 -14.40
CA MET A 1 13.15 9.84 -14.02
C MET A 1 13.84 9.32 -12.76
N ALA A 2 13.27 9.57 -11.59
CA ALA A 2 13.96 9.32 -10.32
C ALA A 2 14.19 7.81 -10.15
N ARG A 3 15.44 7.39 -9.98
CA ARG A 3 15.76 6.04 -9.50
C ARG A 3 15.06 5.90 -8.15
N TYR A 4 14.10 4.99 -8.05
CA TYR A 4 13.42 4.71 -6.80
C TYR A 4 14.36 3.88 -5.91
N ASP A 5 15.39 4.53 -5.39
CA ASP A 5 16.30 3.93 -4.42
C ASP A 5 15.53 3.70 -3.12
N ARG A 6 15.76 2.55 -2.47
CA ARG A 6 15.17 2.20 -1.17
C ARG A 6 15.35 3.33 -0.15
N ARG A 7 16.47 4.05 -0.19
CA ARG A 7 16.75 5.18 0.69
C ARG A 7 15.80 6.36 0.46
N VAL A 8 15.59 6.76 -0.80
CA VAL A 8 14.69 7.86 -1.18
C VAL A 8 13.24 7.54 -0.84
N CYS A 9 12.87 6.25 -0.97
CA CYS A 9 11.54 5.76 -0.60
C CYS A 9 11.30 5.87 0.92
N LEU A 10 12.27 5.47 1.75
CA LEU A 10 12.15 5.58 3.22
C LEU A 10 12.08 7.04 3.68
N GLU A 11 12.88 7.91 3.07
CA GLU A 11 12.91 9.33 3.39
C GLU A 11 11.58 10.01 3.04
N ALA A 12 10.99 9.69 1.89
CA ALA A 12 9.64 10.14 1.51
C ALA A 12 8.54 9.66 2.47
N VAL A 13 8.71 8.49 3.10
CA VAL A 13 7.77 7.99 4.11
C VAL A 13 7.87 8.81 5.40
N CYS A 14 9.08 9.17 5.82
CA CYS A 14 9.31 10.02 6.99
C CYS A 14 8.76 11.45 6.82
N GLU A 15 8.78 11.99 5.60
CA GLU A 15 8.15 13.29 5.27
C GLU A 15 6.62 13.21 5.19
N GLY A 16 6.07 12.00 5.17
CA GLY A 16 4.64 11.72 5.13
C GLY A 16 3.90 12.08 6.41
N ASN A 17 2.58 12.26 6.30
CA ASN A 17 1.75 12.39 7.50
C ASN A 17 1.82 11.10 8.35
N ALA A 18 1.89 11.29 9.66
CA ALA A 18 1.98 10.19 10.60
C ALA A 18 0.68 9.35 10.62
N ALA A 19 0.86 8.03 10.73
CA ALA A 19 -0.21 7.08 11.03
C ALA A 19 0.18 6.31 12.28
N VAL A 20 -0.76 6.13 13.20
CA VAL A 20 -0.59 5.40 14.45
C VAL A 20 -1.70 4.36 14.59
N GLY A 21 -1.35 3.20 15.14
CA GLY A 21 -2.29 2.12 15.40
C GLY A 21 -2.07 1.59 16.81
N VAL A 22 -3.16 1.39 17.55
CA VAL A 22 -3.14 0.78 18.88
C VAL A 22 -3.96 -0.49 18.83
N ARG A 23 -3.35 -1.60 19.23
CA ARG A 23 -4.01 -2.89 19.39
C ARG A 23 -4.32 -3.09 20.87
N CYS A 24 -5.59 -3.26 21.19
CA CYS A 24 -6.09 -3.79 22.46
C CYS A 24 -6.41 -5.28 22.30
N SER A 25 -6.87 -5.94 23.37
CA SER A 25 -7.22 -7.37 23.35
C SER A 25 -8.25 -7.71 22.26
N ASP A 26 -9.33 -6.93 22.19
CA ASP A 26 -10.47 -7.20 21.27
C ASP A 26 -10.71 -6.08 20.25
N ILE A 27 -9.97 -4.97 20.35
CA ILE A 27 -10.20 -3.76 19.55
C ILE A 27 -8.89 -3.29 18.94
N VAL A 28 -8.94 -2.80 17.70
CA VAL A 28 -7.83 -2.11 17.06
C VAL A 28 -8.29 -0.72 16.67
N VAL A 29 -7.52 0.30 17.06
CA VAL A 29 -7.79 1.70 16.73
C VAL A 29 -6.70 2.19 15.79
N LEU A 30 -7.09 2.79 14.67
CA LEU A 30 -6.18 3.40 13.70
C LEU A 30 -6.43 4.91 13.66
N GLY A 31 -5.39 5.70 13.87
CA GLY A 31 -5.39 7.15 13.76
C GLY A 31 -4.42 7.60 12.68
N VAL A 32 -4.85 8.50 11.80
CA VAL A 32 -3.96 9.08 10.79
C VAL A 32 -4.05 10.59 10.83
N GLU A 33 -2.89 11.24 10.84
CA GLU A 33 -2.80 12.69 10.78
C GLU A 33 -3.29 13.17 9.41
N LYS A 34 -4.31 14.03 9.43
CA LYS A 34 -4.84 14.69 8.24
C LYS A 34 -4.52 16.18 8.31
N LYS A 35 -3.47 16.58 7.61
CA LYS A 35 -3.23 18.00 7.32
C LYS A 35 -4.35 18.51 6.43
N SER A 36 -5.19 19.40 6.94
CA SER A 36 -6.31 19.99 6.22
C SER A 36 -5.75 20.95 5.16
N THR A 37 -5.81 20.57 3.88
CA THR A 37 -5.54 21.48 2.77
C THR A 37 -6.85 22.09 2.27
N ALA A 38 -6.90 23.43 2.35
CA ALA A 38 -7.91 24.37 1.82
C ALA A 38 -9.40 24.08 2.13
N LYS A 39 -10.15 25.12 2.50
CA LYS A 39 -11.62 25.09 2.76
C LYS A 39 -12.49 24.57 1.59
N LEU A 40 -11.89 24.23 0.45
CA LEU A 40 -12.53 23.78 -0.79
C LEU A 40 -12.39 22.27 -1.06
N GLN A 41 -11.53 21.54 -0.35
CA GLN A 41 -11.49 20.08 -0.51
C GLN A 41 -12.57 19.40 0.32
N ASP A 42 -13.39 18.57 -0.32
CA ASP A 42 -14.32 17.69 0.40
C ASP A 42 -13.50 16.74 1.28
N SER A 43 -13.75 16.79 2.58
CA SER A 43 -13.12 15.94 3.58
C SER A 43 -13.24 14.44 3.27
N ARG A 44 -14.22 14.03 2.46
CA ARG A 44 -14.45 12.63 2.05
C ARG A 44 -13.52 12.13 0.96
N MET A 45 -12.86 13.02 0.21
CA MET A 45 -12.13 12.66 -1.02
C MET A 45 -10.77 11.99 -0.75
N VAL A 46 -10.12 12.32 0.37
CA VAL A 46 -8.80 11.78 0.75
C VAL A 46 -8.93 10.96 2.03
N ARG A 47 -9.34 9.70 1.90
CA ARG A 47 -9.34 8.71 2.98
C ARG A 47 -8.01 7.96 2.97
N LYS A 48 -7.25 8.06 4.06
CA LYS A 48 -5.99 7.33 4.27
C LYS A 48 -6.19 5.99 4.98
N ILE A 49 -7.33 5.83 5.64
CA ILE A 49 -7.77 4.58 6.24
C ILE A 49 -8.84 4.01 5.31
N VAL A 50 -8.64 2.77 4.87
CA VAL A 50 -9.52 2.10 3.93
C VAL A 50 -9.81 0.69 4.41
N SER A 51 -11.08 0.31 4.43
CA SER A 51 -11.49 -1.09 4.64
C SER A 51 -11.24 -1.90 3.38
N LEU A 52 -10.56 -3.03 3.55
CA LEU A 52 -10.33 -4.04 2.52
C LEU A 52 -11.43 -5.11 2.58
N ASP A 53 -11.79 -5.54 3.79
CA ASP A 53 -12.87 -6.49 4.09
C ASP A 53 -13.55 -6.11 5.42
N ASN A 54 -14.58 -6.84 5.84
CA ASN A 54 -15.36 -6.57 7.06
C ASN A 54 -14.49 -6.48 8.33
N HIS A 55 -13.45 -7.31 8.43
CA HIS A 55 -12.54 -7.41 9.58
C HIS A 55 -11.13 -6.86 9.29
N VAL A 56 -10.88 -6.31 8.09
CA VAL A 56 -9.55 -5.86 7.67
C VAL A 56 -9.59 -4.41 7.21
N ALA A 57 -8.79 -3.58 7.88
CA ALA A 57 -8.54 -2.20 7.51
C ALA A 57 -7.05 -1.95 7.27
N LEU A 58 -6.76 -1.07 6.30
CA LEU A 58 -5.41 -0.64 5.94
C LEU A 58 -5.29 0.87 6.16
N ALA A 59 -4.21 1.29 6.82
CA ALA A 59 -3.81 2.68 6.92
C ALA A 59 -2.51 2.89 6.16
N CYS A 60 -2.46 3.92 5.30
CA CYS A 60 -1.26 4.25 4.53
C CYS A 60 -0.60 5.55 5.05
N ALA A 61 0.72 5.53 5.20
CA ALA A 61 1.56 6.69 5.51
C ALA A 61 2.53 6.96 4.36
N GLY A 62 2.83 8.24 4.09
CA GLY A 62 3.93 8.67 3.21
C GLY A 62 3.84 8.39 1.71
N LEU A 63 2.96 7.52 1.23
CA LEU A 63 2.78 7.28 -0.20
C LEU A 63 1.94 8.39 -0.86
N ARG A 64 2.34 8.82 -2.06
CA ARG A 64 1.48 9.65 -2.92
C ARG A 64 0.17 8.90 -3.14
N ALA A 65 -0.96 9.59 -3.00
CA ALA A 65 -2.29 8.96 -3.00
C ALA A 65 -2.57 8.11 -4.25
N ALA A 66 -1.85 8.31 -5.35
CA ALA A 66 -1.95 7.52 -6.57
C ALA A 66 -1.50 6.06 -6.38
N ASP A 67 -0.32 5.82 -5.80
CA ASP A 67 0.25 4.47 -5.67
C ASP A 67 -0.49 3.64 -4.61
N ALA A 68 -0.93 4.31 -3.54
CA ALA A 68 -1.73 3.68 -2.49
C ALA A 68 -3.08 3.16 -3.02
N ARG A 69 -3.74 3.90 -3.92
CA ARG A 69 -5.03 3.48 -4.50
C ARG A 69 -4.91 2.19 -5.33
N VAL A 70 -3.82 2.05 -6.09
CA VAL A 70 -3.58 0.83 -6.89
C VAL A 70 -3.39 -0.36 -5.96
N LEU A 71 -2.53 -0.24 -4.94
CA LEU A 71 -2.31 -1.31 -3.96
C LEU A 71 -3.59 -1.70 -3.22
N ILE A 72 -4.40 -0.73 -2.80
CA ILE A 72 -5.69 -0.96 -2.13
C ILE A 72 -6.65 -1.74 -3.04
N ASN A 73 -6.75 -1.36 -4.31
CA ASN A 73 -7.64 -2.05 -5.25
C ASN A 73 -7.20 -3.49 -5.50
N ILE A 74 -5.90 -3.72 -5.69
CA ILE A 74 -5.36 -5.08 -5.85
C ILE A 74 -5.62 -5.91 -4.60
N ALA A 75 -5.36 -5.36 -3.41
CA ALA A 75 -5.62 -6.06 -2.14
C ALA A 75 -7.11 -6.39 -1.94
N ARG A 76 -8.03 -5.52 -2.37
CA ARG A 76 -9.47 -5.80 -2.34
C ARG A 76 -9.87 -6.94 -3.26
N ILE A 77 -9.32 -6.95 -4.48
CA ILE A 77 -9.58 -8.03 -5.44
C ILE A 77 -9.05 -9.35 -4.88
N GLU A 78 -7.85 -9.34 -4.29
CA GLU A 78 -7.28 -10.52 -3.66
C GLU A 78 -8.17 -11.03 -2.51
N CYS A 79 -8.67 -10.14 -1.64
CA CYS A 79 -9.58 -10.54 -0.56
C CYS A 79 -10.84 -11.23 -1.09
N GLN A 80 -11.43 -10.69 -2.17
CA GLN A 80 -12.61 -11.30 -2.78
C GLN A 80 -12.29 -12.64 -3.45
N SER A 81 -11.17 -12.71 -4.17
CA SER A 81 -10.71 -13.94 -4.83
C SER A 81 -10.44 -15.06 -3.84
N HIS A 82 -9.77 -14.74 -2.72
CA HIS A 82 -9.49 -15.68 -1.64
C HIS A 82 -10.78 -16.23 -1.04
N ARG A 83 -11.76 -15.35 -0.76
CA ARG A 83 -13.08 -15.76 -0.25
C ARG A 83 -13.84 -16.67 -1.22
N LEU A 84 -13.68 -16.48 -2.53
CA LEU A 84 -14.29 -17.37 -3.54
C LEU A 84 -13.59 -18.71 -3.66
N THR A 85 -12.28 -18.77 -3.38
CA THR A 85 -11.47 -19.98 -3.58
C THR A 85 -11.44 -20.87 -2.35
N VAL A 86 -11.34 -20.26 -1.17
CA VAL A 86 -11.14 -20.93 0.13
C VAL A 86 -12.42 -20.94 0.96
N GLU A 87 -13.47 -20.25 0.50
CA GLU A 87 -14.78 -20.09 1.17
C GLU A 87 -14.72 -19.47 2.58
N ASP A 88 -13.56 -18.97 3.00
CA ASP A 88 -13.31 -18.37 4.30
C ASP A 88 -12.79 -16.93 4.18
N HIS A 89 -12.88 -16.19 5.29
CA HIS A 89 -12.38 -14.83 5.42
C HIS A 89 -10.85 -14.78 5.39
N VAL A 90 -10.31 -13.73 4.76
CA VAL A 90 -8.85 -13.59 4.61
C VAL A 90 -8.19 -13.32 5.95
N THR A 91 -7.15 -14.08 6.30
CA THR A 91 -6.35 -13.80 7.51
C THR A 91 -5.45 -12.58 7.33
N ILE A 92 -5.22 -11.83 8.41
CA ILE A 92 -4.36 -10.63 8.40
C ILE A 92 -2.93 -10.98 7.96
N GLU A 93 -2.44 -12.16 8.36
CA GLU A 93 -1.12 -12.65 7.98
C GLU A 93 -1.01 -12.88 6.46
N TYR A 94 -2.02 -13.52 5.86
CA TYR A 94 -2.03 -13.80 4.43
C TYR A 94 -2.00 -12.52 3.60
N ILE A 95 -2.92 -11.58 3.88
CA ILE A 95 -3.03 -10.35 3.09
C ILE A 95 -1.77 -9.48 3.26
N THR A 96 -1.18 -9.46 4.46
CA THR A 96 0.06 -8.73 4.72
C THR A 96 1.23 -9.31 3.94
N ARG A 97 1.36 -10.65 3.90
CA ARG A 97 2.38 -11.35 3.10
C ARG A 97 2.21 -11.09 1.62
N TYR A 98 0.97 -11.09 1.14
CA TYR A 98 0.64 -10.81 -0.26
C TYR A 98 1.03 -9.38 -0.67
N ILE A 99 0.63 -8.38 0.13
CA ILE A 99 0.96 -6.97 -0.12
C ILE A 99 2.48 -6.74 -0.06
N ALA A 100 3.18 -7.32 0.91
CA ALA A 100 4.64 -7.25 0.99
C ALA A 100 5.31 -7.87 -0.24
N GLY A 101 4.81 -9.00 -0.71
CA GLY A 101 5.26 -9.64 -1.94
C GLY A 101 5.03 -8.76 -3.19
N LEU A 102 3.88 -8.09 -3.27
CA LEU A 102 3.61 -7.12 -4.35
C LEU A 102 4.58 -5.94 -4.31
N GLN A 103 4.79 -5.32 -3.15
CA GLN A 103 5.73 -4.21 -2.99
C GLN A 103 7.17 -4.61 -3.35
N GLN A 104 7.59 -5.81 -2.94
CA GLN A 104 8.89 -6.36 -3.31
C GLN A 104 9.00 -6.60 -4.82
N LYS A 105 7.96 -7.17 -5.44
CA LYS A 105 7.89 -7.36 -6.90
C LYS A 105 7.98 -6.03 -7.64
N TYR A 106 7.25 -4.99 -7.22
CA TYR A 106 7.34 -3.66 -7.86
C TYR A 106 8.76 -3.08 -7.80
N THR A 107 9.51 -3.35 -6.73
CA THR A 107 10.91 -2.93 -6.59
C THR A 107 11.84 -3.71 -7.52
N GLN A 108 11.60 -5.01 -7.72
CA GLN A 108 12.40 -5.89 -8.58
C GLN A 108 12.06 -5.72 -10.07
N TRP A 109 10.78 -5.64 -10.41
CA TRP A 109 10.29 -5.46 -11.78
C TRP A 109 10.74 -4.14 -12.40
N TRP A 110 10.84 -3.07 -11.61
CA TRP A 110 11.40 -1.81 -12.11
C TRP A 110 12.89 -1.92 -12.47
N CYS A 111 13.59 -2.91 -11.90
CA CYS A 111 14.91 -3.29 -12.38
C CYS A 111 14.79 -4.07 -13.71
N GLU A 112 13.93 -5.10 -13.78
CA GLU A 112 13.79 -5.94 -14.98
C GLU A 112 13.24 -5.23 -16.23
N THR A 113 12.29 -4.30 -16.09
CA THR A 113 11.66 -3.63 -17.24
C THR A 113 12.60 -2.59 -17.89
N ILE A 114 13.70 -2.22 -17.24
CA ILE A 114 14.78 -1.40 -17.81
C ILE A 114 15.83 -2.26 -18.52
N TRP A 115 15.87 -3.57 -18.27
CA TRP A 115 16.83 -4.49 -18.90
C TRP A 115 16.29 -5.25 -20.11
N SER A 116 15.01 -5.11 -20.46
CA SER A 116 14.44 -5.75 -21.66
C SER A 116 14.44 -4.85 -22.92
N PHE A 117 15.25 -3.78 -22.92
CA PHE A 117 15.50 -2.93 -24.09
C PHE A 117 17.01 -2.70 -24.31
N ASN A 118 17.78 -3.79 -24.37
CA ASN A 118 18.91 -3.91 -25.28
C ASN A 118 19.37 -5.38 -25.32
N LEU A 119 19.07 -6.06 -26.42
CA LEU A 119 20.05 -6.96 -27.00
C LEU A 119 21.24 -6.08 -27.38
N ASP A 120 22.34 -6.18 -26.66
CA ASP A 120 23.65 -6.45 -27.26
C ASP A 120 24.84 -6.15 -26.32
N CYS A 121 25.80 -7.05 -26.44
CA CYS A 121 27.24 -6.84 -26.30
C CYS A 121 27.89 -6.83 -24.90
N TRP A 122 28.60 -7.93 -24.69
CA TRP A 122 29.96 -8.04 -24.14
C TRP A 122 30.13 -8.18 -22.61
N PHE A 123 30.61 -9.39 -22.29
CA PHE A 123 31.15 -9.97 -21.05
C PHE A 123 30.16 -10.41 -19.96
#